data_AF-A0AAX4KWV4-F1
#
_entry.id   AF-A0AAX4KWV4-F1
#
_cell.length_a   1.000
_cell.length_b   1.000
_cell.length_c   1.000
_cell.angle_alpha   90.00
_cell.angle_beta   90.00
_cell.angle_gamma   90.00
#
_symmetry.space_group_name_H-M   'P 1'
#
loop_
_entity.id
_entity.type
_entity.pdbx_description
1 polymer ?
#
loop_
_entity_poly.entity_id
_entity_poly.type
_entity_poly.pdbx_seq_one_letter_code
_entity_poly.pdbx_strand_id
1 'polypeptide(L)'
;MKKLFGIFRMWTYQALTELSKGKKSVEELKKSLPLYGSAFDFTISVLLSTGLAKRSIEGGVEYLEITDLGKGYLTGIIDWHRGLHHRKGWW
;
A
#
# COMPACT_ATOMS: atom_id res chain seq x y z
N MET A 1 1.44 1.17 21.62
CA MET A 1 0.49 1.35 20.50
C MET A 1 1.03 2.18 19.32
N LYS A 2 1.81 3.25 19.52
CA LYS A 2 2.34 4.09 18.41
C LYS A 2 3.22 3.35 17.39
N LYS A 3 4.04 2.37 17.82
CA LYS A 3 4.90 1.58 16.92
C LYS A 3 4.13 0.71 15.93
N LEU A 4 3.00 0.14 16.36
CA LEU A 4 2.19 -0.78 15.56
C LEU A 4 1.53 -0.04 14.38
N PHE A 5 0.98 1.15 14.65
CA PHE A 5 0.43 2.05 13.62
C PHE A 5 1.47 2.47 12.58
N GLY A 6 2.72 2.69 13.00
CA GLY A 6 3.82 3.00 12.07
C GLY A 6 4.14 1.85 11.12
N ILE A 7 4.17 0.62 11.63
CA ILE A 7 4.45 -0.58 10.83
C ILE A 7 3.35 -0.82 9.79
N PHE A 8 2.07 -0.75 10.19
CA PHE A 8 0.96 -0.91 9.26
C PHE A 8 0.92 0.16 8.17
N ARG A 9 1.27 1.40 8.52
CA ARG A 9 1.36 2.49 7.54
C ARG A 9 2.47 2.22 6.52
N MET A 10 3.61 1.67 6.93
CA MET A 10 4.67 1.26 6.00
C MET A 10 4.25 0.13 5.07
N TRP A 11 3.56 -0.90 5.59
CA TRP A 11 3.09 -2.01 4.77
C TRP A 11 2.06 -1.58 3.73
N THR A 12 1.12 -0.74 4.14
CA THR A 12 0.13 -0.14 3.23
C THR A 12 0.81 0.71 2.16
N TYR A 13 1.80 1.52 2.55
CA TYR A 13 2.60 2.31 1.61
C TYR A 13 3.35 1.43 0.60
N GLN A 14 4.01 0.37 1.05
CA GLN A 14 4.74 -0.55 0.18
C GLN A 14 3.81 -1.24 -0.82
N ALA A 15 2.67 -1.74 -0.36
CA ALA A 15 1.68 -2.38 -1.22
C ALA A 15 1.09 -1.42 -2.26
N LEU A 16 0.74 -0.19 -1.86
CA LEU A 16 0.25 0.83 -2.80
C LEU A 16 1.33 1.28 -3.78
N THR A 17 2.58 1.44 -3.35
CA THR A 17 3.71 1.78 -4.23
C THR A 17 3.96 0.68 -5.26
N GLU A 18 3.76 -0.58 -4.89
CA GLU A 18 3.90 -1.69 -5.81
C GLU A 18 2.75 -1.75 -6.82
N LEU A 19 1.52 -1.53 -6.35
CA LEU A 19 0.32 -1.47 -7.20
C LEU A 19 0.26 -0.21 -8.09
N SER A 20 0.94 0.88 -7.71
CA SER A 20 1.02 2.08 -8.55
C SER A 20 1.86 1.86 -9.81
N LYS A 21 2.67 0.79 -9.86
CA LYS A 21 3.41 0.38 -11.06
C LYS A 21 2.55 -0.36 -12.08
N GLY A 22 1.33 -0.73 -11.69
CA GLY A 22 0.39 -1.48 -12.52
C GLY A 22 -0.34 -2.55 -11.74
N LYS A 23 -1.37 -3.10 -12.38
CA LYS A 23 -2.14 -4.23 -11.89
C LYS A 23 -1.24 -5.46 -11.70
N LYS A 24 -1.40 -6.15 -10.57
CA LYS A 24 -0.59 -7.33 -10.19
C LYS A 24 -1.47 -8.43 -9.61
N SER A 25 -1.07 -9.67 -9.87
CA SER A 25 -1.69 -10.83 -9.22
C SER A 25 -1.34 -10.87 -7.73
N VAL A 26 -2.16 -11.54 -6.93
CA VAL A 26 -1.86 -11.78 -5.51
C VAL A 26 -0.53 -12.53 -5.35
N GLU A 27 -0.20 -13.46 -6.24
CA GLU A 27 1.07 -14.20 -6.19
C GLU A 27 2.29 -13.32 -6.46
N GLU A 28 2.19 -12.40 -7.43
CA GLU A 28 3.26 -11.43 -7.68
C GLU A 28 3.47 -10.50 -6.48
N LEU A 29 2.38 -10.05 -5.85
CA LEU A 29 2.45 -9.20 -4.66
C LEU A 29 3.10 -9.92 -3.47
N LYS A 30 2.83 -11.22 -3.29
CA LYS A 30 3.50 -12.03 -2.25
C LYS A 30 5.01 -12.14 -2.46
N LYS A 31 5.47 -12.08 -3.71
CA LYS A 31 6.90 -12.14 -4.05
C LYS A 31 7.58 -10.78 -3.94
N SER A 32 6.87 -9.69 -4.23
CA SER A 32 7.44 -8.34 -4.26
C SER A 32 7.39 -7.63 -2.90
N LEU A 33 6.43 -7.96 -2.05
CA LEU A 33 6.30 -7.35 -0.73
C LEU A 33 7.06 -8.16 0.33
N PRO A 34 7.79 -7.52 1.25
CA PRO A 34 8.45 -8.19 2.37
C PRO A 34 7.44 -8.53 3.49
N LEU A 35 6.29 -9.08 3.12
CA LEU A 35 5.18 -9.42 4.02
C LEU A 35 4.86 -10.90 3.89
N TYR A 36 4.79 -11.60 5.02
CA TYR A 36 4.54 -13.04 5.05
C TYR A 36 3.31 -13.38 5.90
N GLY A 37 2.59 -14.41 5.47
CA GLY A 37 1.43 -14.96 6.20
C GLY A 37 0.37 -13.90 6.50
N SER A 38 -0.05 -13.85 7.77
CA SER A 38 -1.16 -12.99 8.23
C SER A 38 -0.93 -11.50 8.01
N ALA A 39 0.32 -11.02 7.98
CA ALA A 39 0.62 -9.62 7.70
C ALA A 39 0.26 -9.23 6.26
N PHE A 40 0.51 -10.14 5.31
CA PHE A 40 0.15 -9.93 3.91
C PHE A 40 -1.37 -9.92 3.77
N ASP A 41 -2.05 -10.95 4.28
CA ASP A 41 -3.50 -11.10 4.16
C ASP A 41 -4.24 -9.92 4.82
N PHE A 42 -3.76 -9.47 5.99
CA PHE A 42 -4.29 -8.28 6.65
C PHE A 42 -4.10 -7.02 5.82
N THR A 43 -2.90 -6.82 5.22
CA THR A 43 -2.64 -5.64 4.38
C THR A 43 -3.56 -5.61 3.17
N ILE A 44 -3.74 -6.74 2.47
CA ILE A 44 -4.67 -6.83 1.35
C ILE A 44 -6.11 -6.57 1.80
N SER A 45 -6.53 -7.13 2.94
CA SER A 45 -7.86 -6.89 3.51
C SER A 45 -8.10 -5.42 3.81
N VAL A 46 -7.12 -4.71 4.39
CA VAL A 46 -7.20 -3.27 4.63
C VAL A 46 -7.33 -2.51 3.32
N LEU A 47 -6.50 -2.79 2.30
CA LEU A 47 -6.55 -2.09 1.02
C LEU A 47 -7.92 -2.24 0.33
N LEU A 48 -8.50 -3.43 0.38
CA LEU A 48 -9.79 -3.72 -0.23
C LEU A 48 -10.94 -3.10 0.56
N SER A 49 -10.96 -3.28 1.89
CA SER A 49 -12.04 -2.75 2.75
C SER A 49 -12.08 -1.23 2.79
N THR A 50 -10.93 -0.57 2.63
CA THR A 50 -10.84 0.89 2.56
C THR A 50 -11.02 1.44 1.15
N GLY A 51 -11.15 0.57 0.13
CA GLY A 51 -11.30 0.98 -1.27
C GLY A 51 -10.04 1.58 -1.90
N LEU A 52 -8.87 1.41 -1.27
CA LEU A 52 -7.58 1.89 -1.79
C LEU A 52 -7.06 1.01 -2.95
N ALA A 53 -7.49 -0.26 -2.98
CA ALA A 53 -7.30 -1.15 -4.12
C ALA A 53 -8.64 -1.81 -4.48
N LYS A 54 -8.75 -2.24 -5.74
CA LYS A 54 -9.85 -3.08 -6.22
C LYS A 54 -9.34 -4.46 -6.61
N ARG A 55 -10.20 -5.45 -6.45
CA ARG A 55 -9.96 -6.85 -6.84
C ARG A 55 -10.66 -7.13 -8.18
N SER A 56 -9.98 -7.86 -9.06
CA SER A 56 -10.55 -8.44 -10.28
C SER A 56 -10.13 -9.89 -10.44
N ILE A 57 -10.99 -10.74 -10.98
CA ILE A 57 -10.66 -12.13 -11.30
C ILE A 57 -10.64 -12.27 -12.82
N GLU A 58 -9.51 -12.73 -13.37
CA GLU A 58 -9.33 -12.93 -14.81
C GLU A 58 -8.71 -14.30 -15.04
N GLY A 59 -9.40 -15.16 -15.82
CA GLY A 59 -8.93 -16.52 -16.09
C GLY A 59 -8.71 -17.38 -14.84
N GLY A 60 -9.43 -17.11 -13.74
CA GLY A 60 -9.25 -17.78 -12.46
C GLY A 60 -8.11 -17.24 -11.59
N VAL A 61 -7.39 -16.21 -12.05
CA VAL A 61 -6.32 -15.56 -11.29
C VAL A 61 -6.84 -14.29 -10.63
N GLU A 62 -6.54 -14.12 -9.35
CA GLU A 62 -6.89 -12.92 -8.58
C GLU A 62 -5.85 -11.82 -8.79
N TYR A 63 -6.32 -10.65 -9.22
CA TYR A 63 -5.52 -9.44 -9.40
C TYR A 63 -6.00 -8.31 -8.51
N LEU A 64 -5.05 -7.45 -8.15
CA LEU A 64 -5.27 -6.19 -7.48
C LEU A 64 -4.77 -5.04 -8.35
N GLU A 65 -5.53 -3.96 -8.32
CA GLU A 65 -5.19 -2.69 -8.97
C GLU A 65 -5.45 -1.55 -7.99
N ILE A 66 -4.56 -0.55 -7.99
CA ILE A 66 -4.75 0.66 -7.19
C ILE A 66 -5.96 1.46 -7.71
N THR A 67 -6.80 1.97 -6.81
CA THR A 67 -7.89 2.88 -7.17
C THR A 67 -7.41 4.32 -7.22
N ASP A 68 -8.23 5.24 -7.73
CA ASP A 68 -7.89 6.67 -7.69
C ASP A 68 -7.82 7.19 -6.25
N LEU A 69 -8.64 6.66 -5.34
CA LEU A 69 -8.52 6.92 -3.90
C LEU A 69 -7.17 6.43 -3.36
N GLY A 70 -6.75 5.22 -3.75
CA GLY A 70 -5.44 4.66 -3.41
C GLY A 70 -4.27 5.53 -3.87
N LYS A 71 -4.33 6.04 -5.11
CA LYS A 71 -3.32 6.95 -5.65
C LYS A 71 -3.27 8.24 -4.85
N GLY A 72 -4.42 8.84 -4.53
CA GLY A 72 -4.50 10.06 -3.71
C GLY A 72 -3.91 9.85 -2.31
N TYR A 73 -4.24 8.73 -1.68
CA TYR A 73 -3.69 8.37 -0.36
C TYR A 73 -2.16 8.17 -0.41
N LEU A 74 -1.64 7.51 -1.44
CA LEU A 74 -0.19 7.32 -1.64
C LEU A 74 0.53 8.67 -1.78
N THR A 75 0.00 9.58 -2.60
CA THR A 75 0.53 10.95 -2.75
C THR A 75 0.54 11.70 -1.42
N GLY A 76 -0.55 11.64 -0.66
CA GLY A 76 -0.63 12.27 0.66
C GLY A 76 0.40 11.72 1.67
N ILE A 77 0.72 10.42 1.62
CA ILE A 77 1.80 9.84 2.43
C ILE A 77 3.16 10.41 2.02
N ILE A 78 3.44 10.49 0.72
CA ILE A 78 4.71 11.01 0.17
C ILE A 78 4.90 12.46 0.56
N ASP A 79 3.87 13.30 0.39
CA ASP A 79 3.93 14.72 0.71
C ASP A 79 4.12 14.95 2.22
N TRP A 80 3.48 14.14 3.07
CA TRP A 80 3.71 14.19 4.51
C TRP A 80 5.16 13.84 4.87
N HIS A 81 5.76 12.83 4.23
CA HIS A 81 7.17 12.51 4.43
C HIS A 81 8.08 13.65 3.94
N ARG A 82 7.82 14.21 2.75
CA ARG A 82 8.59 15.34 2.21
C ARG A 82 8.49 16.60 3.07
N GLY A 83 7.30 16.91 3.60
CA GLY A 83 7.07 18.03 4.51
C GLY A 83 7.79 17.91 5.86
N LEU A 84 8.08 16.69 6.32
CA LEU A 84 8.92 16.46 7.50
C LEU A 84 10.41 16.73 7.24
N HIS A 85 10.88 16.62 5.99
CA HIS A 85 12.26 16.95 5.61
C HIS A 85 12.51 18.47 5.48
N HIS A 86 11.52 19.25 5.04
CA HIS A 86 11.66 20.71 4.93
C HIS A 86 11.60 21.47 6.27
N ARG A 87 11.12 20.84 7.35
CA ARG A 87 11.04 21.47 8.68
C ARG A 87 12.34 21.45 9.48
N LYS A 88 13.46 21.01 8.89
CA LYS A 88 14.80 21.02 9.52
C LYS A 88 15.75 22.10 8.98
N GLY A 89 15.30 23.00 8.11
CA GLY A 89 16.15 24.01 7.45
C GLY A 89 16.05 25.44 7.98
N TRP A 90 15.39 25.68 9.11
CA TRP A 90 15.26 27.01 9.71
C TRP A 90 15.71 26.97 11.17
N TRP A 91 17.02 26.90 11.39
CA TRP A 91 17.76 27.34 12.57
C TRP A 91 19.18 27.70 12.12
#